data_AF-A0ABD3HXT4-F1
#
_entry.id   AF-A0ABD3HXT4-F1
#
_cell.length_a   1.000
_cell.length_b   1.000
_cell.length_c   1.000
_cell.angle_alpha   90.00
_cell.angle_beta   90.00
_cell.angle_gamma   90.00
#
_symmetry.space_group_name_H-M   'P 1'
#
loop_
_entity.id
_entity.type
_entity.pdbx_description
1 polymer ?
#
loop_
_entity_poly.entity_id
_entity_poly.type
_entity_poly.pdbx_seq_one_letter_code
_entity_poly.pdbx_strand_id
1 'polypeptide(L)'
;MANMKNAIPPHIAQSARNLYRECLRRADYIGAKKGNRETLRKLVREQFKTNMHETDPAKIQEYKDAAVRGLFNHMFYEASTMSDPLSRWTGIQD
;
A
#
# COMPACT_ATOMS: atom_id res chain seq x y z
N MET A 1 8.98 -13.57 33.35
CA MET A 1 8.94 -12.12 33.05
C MET A 1 9.24 -11.93 31.58
N ALA A 2 8.35 -11.33 30.80
CA ALA A 2 8.55 -11.18 29.35
C ALA A 2 9.72 -10.22 29.08
N ASN A 3 10.69 -10.67 28.28
CA ASN A 3 11.90 -9.95 27.94
C ASN A 3 11.56 -8.76 27.01
N MET A 4 11.57 -7.55 27.56
CA MET A 4 11.16 -6.29 26.89
C MET A 4 12.13 -5.82 25.79
N LYS A 5 13.23 -6.55 25.54
CA LYS A 5 14.36 -6.11 24.70
C LYS A 5 14.11 -6.18 23.18
N ASN A 6 13.05 -6.84 22.72
CA ASN A 6 12.72 -7.01 21.29
C ASN A 6 11.36 -6.42 20.87
N ALA A 7 10.76 -5.54 21.67
CA ALA A 7 9.47 -4.94 21.32
C ALA A 7 9.63 -3.86 20.23
N ILE A 8 8.91 -4.00 19.13
CA ILE A 8 8.82 -2.98 18.07
C ILE A 8 8.35 -1.66 18.71
N PRO A 9 9.01 -0.52 18.45
CA PRO A 9 8.55 0.76 18.97
C PRO A 9 7.09 1.03 18.58
N PRO A 10 6.24 1.50 19.52
CA PRO A 10 4.80 1.60 19.31
C PRO A 10 4.43 2.49 18.12
N HIS A 11 5.19 3.56 17.89
CA HIS A 11 4.97 4.47 16.76
C HIS A 11 5.26 3.79 15.40
N ILE A 12 6.25 2.89 15.32
CA ILE A 12 6.54 2.11 14.11
C ILE A 12 5.38 1.17 13.83
N ALA A 13 4.94 0.40 14.83
CA ALA A 13 3.80 -0.50 14.69
C ALA A 13 2.51 0.24 14.29
N GLN A 14 2.25 1.42 14.88
CA GLN A 14 1.10 2.23 14.53
C GLN A 14 1.17 2.75 13.09
N SER A 15 2.33 3.26 12.67
CA SER A 15 2.51 3.74 11.30
C SER A 15 2.36 2.63 10.25
N ALA A 16 2.85 1.41 10.54
CA ALA A 16 2.67 0.25 9.67
C ALA A 16 1.19 -0.14 9.53
N ARG A 17 0.41 -0.09 10.63
CA ARG A 17 -1.04 -0.33 10.59
C ARG A 17 -1.79 0.72 9.77
N ASN A 18 -1.41 1.99 9.89
CA ASN A 18 -2.02 3.06 9.09
C ASN A 18 -1.70 2.86 7.61
N LEU A 19 -0.46 2.52 7.26
CA LEU A 19 -0.04 2.23 5.90
C LEU A 19 -0.80 1.05 5.29
N TYR A 20 -1.01 -0.03 6.05
CA TYR A 20 -1.84 -1.17 5.62
C TYR A 20 -3.26 -0.74 5.24
N ARG A 21 -3.90 0.10 6.06
CA ARG A 21 -5.25 0.62 5.78
C ARG A 21 -5.27 1.49 4.54
N GLU A 22 -4.23 2.30 4.33
CA GLU A 22 -4.09 3.12 3.12
C GLU A 22 -3.97 2.26 1.87
N CYS A 23 -3.11 1.23 1.91
CA CYS A 23 -2.97 0.27 0.81
C CYS A 23 -4.29 -0.44 0.48
N LEU A 24 -5.07 -0.82 1.49
CA LEU A 24 -6.39 -1.41 1.27
C LEU A 24 -7.39 -0.42 0.66
N ARG A 25 -7.46 0.82 1.16
CA ARG A 25 -8.35 1.84 0.58
C ARG A 25 -7.99 2.10 -0.88
N ARG A 26 -6.69 2.12 -1.19
CA ARG A 26 -6.22 2.30 -2.56
C ARG A 26 -6.56 1.11 -3.45
N ALA A 27 -6.35 -0.12 -2.97
CA ALA A 27 -6.76 -1.33 -3.66
C ALA A 27 -8.27 -1.36 -3.94
N ASP A 28 -9.10 -0.89 -2.99
CA ASP A 28 -10.55 -0.79 -3.18
C ASP A 28 -10.92 0.18 -4.29
N TYR A 29 -10.30 1.35 -4.29
CA TYR A 29 -10.54 2.38 -5.31
C TYR A 29 -10.10 1.93 -6.71
N ILE A 30 -8.89 1.38 -6.84
CA ILE A 30 -8.39 0.88 -8.13
C ILE A 30 -9.26 -0.28 -8.62
N GLY A 31 -9.55 -1.24 -7.75
CA GLY A 31 -10.30 -2.41 -8.14
C GLY A 31 -11.79 -2.17 -8.35
N ALA A 32 -12.35 -1.08 -7.80
CA ALA A 32 -13.68 -0.61 -8.17
C ALA A 32 -13.73 -0.15 -9.63
N LYS A 33 -12.67 0.52 -10.12
CA LYS A 33 -12.58 0.98 -11.51
C LYS A 33 -12.30 -0.15 -12.50
N LYS A 34 -11.47 -1.13 -12.12
CA LYS A 34 -10.97 -2.20 -13.00
C LYS A 34 -11.63 -3.58 -12.80
N GLY A 35 -12.65 -3.68 -11.94
CA GLY A 35 -13.35 -4.94 -11.67
C GLY A 35 -12.57 -6.01 -10.92
N ASN A 36 -11.38 -5.71 -10.37
CA ASN A 36 -10.47 -6.68 -9.74
C ASN A 36 -10.20 -6.40 -8.24
N ARG A 37 -11.16 -5.78 -7.56
CA ARG A 37 -11.07 -5.37 -6.15
C ARG A 37 -10.55 -6.46 -5.21
N GLU A 38 -11.16 -7.64 -5.24
CA GLU A 38 -10.81 -8.70 -4.30
C GLU A 38 -9.38 -9.19 -4.48
N THR A 39 -8.94 -9.33 -5.73
CA THR A 39 -7.57 -9.70 -6.08
C THR A 39 -6.56 -8.70 -5.52
N LEU A 40 -6.78 -7.40 -5.74
CA LEU A 40 -5.87 -6.36 -5.24
C LEU A 40 -5.81 -6.32 -3.71
N ARG A 41 -6.98 -6.43 -3.03
CA ARG A 41 -7.01 -6.52 -1.56
C ARG A 41 -6.27 -7.74 -1.05
N LYS A 42 -6.43 -8.89 -1.73
CA LYS A 42 -5.75 -10.14 -1.36
C LYS A 42 -4.24 -9.99 -1.44
N LEU A 43 -3.72 -9.41 -2.53
CA LEU A 43 -2.29 -9.16 -2.69
C LEU A 43 -1.72 -8.26 -1.58
N VAL A 44 -2.42 -7.17 -1.24
CA VAL A 44 -2.03 -6.30 -0.11
C VAL A 44 -2.02 -7.08 1.21
N ARG A 45 -3.05 -7.89 1.48
CA ARG A 45 -3.12 -8.71 2.70
C ARG A 45 -1.99 -9.73 2.77
N GLU A 46 -1.70 -10.42 1.67
CA GLU A 46 -0.65 -11.42 1.60
C GLU A 46 0.72 -10.80 1.84
N GLN A 47 1.02 -9.66 1.23
CA GLN A 47 2.30 -8.96 1.44
C GLN A 47 2.53 -8.58 2.91
N PHE A 48 1.50 -8.04 3.58
CA PHE A 48 1.60 -7.68 5.00
C PHE A 48 1.64 -8.91 5.90
N LYS A 49 0.90 -9.98 5.56
CA LYS A 49 0.90 -11.24 6.31
C LYS A 49 2.26 -11.93 6.25
N THR A 50 2.89 -11.99 5.08
CA THR A 50 4.22 -12.62 4.91
C THR A 50 5.27 -11.99 5.83
N ASN A 51 5.18 -10.69 6.10
CA ASN A 51 6.15 -9.95 6.90
C ASN A 51 5.65 -9.66 8.34
N MET A 52 4.52 -10.24 8.77
CA MET A 52 3.86 -9.85 10.03
C MET A 52 4.63 -10.17 11.31
N HIS A 53 5.62 -11.06 11.21
CA HIS A 53 6.46 -11.52 12.31
C HIS A 53 7.84 -10.85 12.32
N GLU A 54 8.10 -9.92 11.40
CA GLU A 54 9.34 -9.14 11.43
C GLU A 54 9.38 -8.26 12.69
N THR A 55 10.52 -8.26 13.37
CA THR A 55 10.75 -7.54 14.62
C THR A 55 11.89 -6.53 14.52
N ASP A 56 12.70 -6.62 13.46
CA ASP A 56 13.76 -5.66 13.17
C ASP A 56 13.17 -4.31 12.70
N PRO A 57 13.34 -3.22 13.48
CA PRO A 57 12.79 -1.91 13.13
C PRO A 57 13.35 -1.36 11.82
N ALA A 58 14.60 -1.69 11.44
CA ALA A 58 15.20 -1.21 10.20
C ALA A 58 14.52 -1.87 8.99
N LYS A 59 14.33 -3.19 9.02
CA LYS A 59 13.59 -3.91 7.96
C LYS A 59 12.13 -3.49 7.88
N ILE A 60 11.46 -3.29 9.02
CA ILE A 60 10.09 -2.77 9.02
C ILE A 60 10.03 -1.41 8.33
N GLN A 61 11.02 -0.54 8.57
CA GLN A 61 11.09 0.75 7.91
C GLN A 61 11.32 0.61 6.40
N GLU A 62 12.21 -0.28 5.96
CA GLU A 62 12.44 -0.58 4.54
C GLU A 62 11.15 -1.07 3.85
N TYR A 63 10.43 -2.00 4.47
CA TYR A 63 9.14 -2.49 3.93
C TYR A 63 8.09 -1.38 3.85
N LYS A 64 8.04 -0.50 4.85
CA LYS A 64 7.15 0.67 4.82
C LYS A 64 7.52 1.60 3.67
N ASP A 65 8.80 1.91 3.48
CA ASP A 65 9.26 2.81 2.42
C ASP A 65 8.95 2.23 1.04
N ALA A 66 9.14 0.91 0.86
CA ALA A 66 8.75 0.22 -0.36
C ALA A 66 7.24 0.33 -0.65
N ALA A 67 6.39 0.12 0.37
CA ALA A 67 4.94 0.25 0.23
C ALA A 67 4.50 1.70 -0.04
N VAL A 68 5.12 2.69 0.62
CA VAL A 68 4.87 4.12 0.35
C VAL A 68 5.24 4.49 -1.07
N ARG A 69 6.40 4.03 -1.58
CA ARG A 69 6.80 4.23 -2.98
C ARG A 69 5.80 3.58 -3.94
N GLY A 70 5.33 2.37 -3.64
CA GLY A 70 4.29 1.71 -4.44
C GLY A 70 3.00 2.53 -4.54
N LEU A 71 2.52 3.06 -3.41
CA LEU A 71 1.37 3.96 -3.38
C LEU A 71 1.60 5.25 -4.18
N PHE A 72 2.74 5.90 -3.95
CA PHE A 72 3.08 7.16 -4.61
C PHE A 72 3.21 7.00 -6.12
N ASN A 73 3.90 5.94 -6.58
CA ASN A 73 4.06 5.65 -8.00
C ASN A 73 2.70 5.47 -8.69
N HIS A 74 1.78 4.75 -8.05
CA HIS A 74 0.43 4.61 -8.58
C HIS A 74 -0.33 5.95 -8.58
N MET A 75 -0.24 6.75 -7.51
CA MET A 75 -0.88 8.07 -7.44
C MET A 75 -0.37 9.01 -8.53
N PHE A 76 0.94 9.03 -8.75
CA PHE A 76 1.58 9.86 -9.75
C PHE A 76 1.18 9.43 -11.17
N TYR A 77 1.19 8.12 -11.45
CA TYR A 77 0.70 7.58 -12.73
C TYR A 77 -0.75 8.02 -13.00
N GLU A 78 -1.64 7.86 -12.02
CA GLU A 78 -3.04 8.26 -12.15
C GLU A 78 -3.20 9.77 -12.40
N ALA A 79 -2.47 10.60 -11.65
CA ALA A 79 -2.49 12.06 -11.83
C ALA A 79 -1.99 12.47 -13.23
N SER A 80 -0.92 11.83 -13.70
CA SER A 80 -0.33 12.06 -15.02
C SER A 80 -1.33 11.69 -16.13
N THR A 81 -2.03 10.56 -16.00
CA THR A 81 -3.08 10.17 -16.95
C THR A 81 -4.27 11.13 -16.96
N MET A 82 -4.66 11.70 -15.82
CA MET A 82 -5.78 12.64 -15.76
C MET A 82 -5.42 14.04 -16.31
N SER A 83 -4.15 14.43 -16.22
CA SER A 83 -3.65 15.72 -16.71
C SER A 83 -3.35 15.73 -18.21
N ASP A 84 -3.33 14.57 -18.87
CA ASP A 84 -3.09 14.48 -20.31
C ASP A 84 -4.30 15.04 -21.09
N PRO A 85 -4.14 16.14 -21.85
CA PRO A 85 -5.20 16.73 -22.65
C PRO A 85 -5.83 15.73 -23.63
N LEU A 86 -5.06 14.74 -24.12
CA LEU A 86 -5.53 13.72 -25.05
C LEU A 86 -6.36 12.62 -24.36
N SER A 87 -6.19 12.40 -23.05
CA SER A 87 -6.98 11.43 -22.28
C SER A 87 -8.47 11.81 -22.23
N ARG A 88 -8.81 13.11 -22.25
CA ARG A 88 -10.22 13.57 -22.27
C ARG A 88 -10.94 13.37 -23.60
N TRP A 89 -10.21 13.18 -24.71
CA TRP A 89 -10.79 13.09 -26.06
C TRP A 89 -10.92 11.67 -26.59
N THR A 90 -10.14 10.71 -26.08
CA THR A 90 -10.11 9.36 -26.66
C THR A 90 -11.18 8.40 -26.14
N GLY A 91 -11.85 8.68 -25.00
CA GLY A 91 -13.03 7.92 -24.58
C GLY A 91 -12.87 6.39 -24.53
N ILE A 92 -11.65 5.86 -24.42
CA ILE A 92 -11.42 4.43 -24.29
C ILE A 92 -11.57 4.09 -22.81
N GLN A 93 -12.79 3.69 -22.44
CA GLN A 93 -13.00 2.81 -21.29
C GLN A 93 -12.50 1.42 -21.71
N ASP A 94 -11.49 0.89 -21.01
CA ASP A 94 -11.21 -0.55 -20.99
C ASP A 94 -12.44 -1.33 -20.50
#